data_AF-A0A3N5UBZ5-F1
#
_entry.id   AF-A0A3N5UBZ5-F1
#
_cell.length_a   1.000
_cell.length_b   1.000
_cell.length_c   1.000
_cell.angle_alpha   90.00
_cell.angle_beta   90.00
_cell.angle_gamma   90.00
#
_symmetry.space_group_name_H-M   'P 1'
#
loop_
_entity.id
_entity.type
_entity.pdbx_description
1 polymer ?
#
loop_
_entity_poly.entity_id
_entity_poly.type
_entity_poly.pdbx_seq_one_letter_code
_entity_poly.pdbx_strand_id
1 'polypeptide(L)'
;TGVTRVVLDIDPAHGGRASLAALEAQHGPLPTTAVTLTGGGGEHRHFLPVPGLRNSIGKIAPGLDIRAEDGYVLLPPSKNAAGKPYIWADDRAVNPLSPDVLETITRQPREMTPSDFSGKKAYFPWDTFSRYGRGALARAQAHILEADNGERNKVLFGETKDIMRLVNGGEIDVSELKVLRDAALQVGLGYHETQHTMGSAYNSVGSEYRTAPNYRKYDRG
;
A
#
# COMPACT_ATOMS: atom_id res chain seq x y z
N THR A 1 -7.80 -19.26 23.71
CA THR A 1 -6.43 -19.72 23.44
C THR A 1 -5.83 -18.79 22.40
N GLY A 2 -4.78 -18.04 22.76
CA GLY A 2 -4.09 -17.12 21.84
C GLY A 2 -3.48 -17.89 20.66
N VAL A 3 -3.44 -17.29 19.48
CA VAL A 3 -2.98 -17.99 18.27
C VAL A 3 -1.50 -18.31 18.43
N THR A 4 -1.14 -19.60 18.48
CA THR A 4 0.25 -20.10 18.45
C THR A 4 0.83 -20.14 17.03
N ARG A 5 0.21 -19.42 16.10
CA ARG A 5 0.45 -19.45 14.65
C ARG A 5 0.30 -18.05 14.07
N VAL A 6 0.94 -17.80 12.94
CA VAL A 6 0.65 -16.63 12.10
C VAL A 6 -0.41 -17.03 11.10
N VAL A 7 -1.40 -16.19 10.87
CA VAL A 7 -2.46 -16.43 9.90
C VAL A 7 -2.52 -15.28 8.93
N LEU A 8 -2.39 -15.58 7.64
CA LEU A 8 -2.76 -14.67 6.57
C LEU A 8 -4.25 -14.86 6.27
N ASP A 9 -5.03 -13.84 6.61
CA ASP A 9 -6.47 -13.76 6.38
C ASP A 9 -6.71 -13.10 5.03
N ILE A 10 -7.37 -13.82 4.12
CA ILE A 10 -7.62 -13.41 2.74
C ILE A 10 -9.12 -13.23 2.58
N ASP A 11 -9.55 -11.98 2.41
CA ASP A 11 -10.94 -11.61 2.21
C ASP A 11 -11.20 -11.18 0.75
N PRO A 12 -11.83 -12.04 -0.07
CA PRO A 12 -12.15 -11.72 -1.46
C PRO A 12 -13.12 -10.55 -1.63
N ALA A 13 -14.00 -10.29 -0.66
CA ALA A 13 -14.95 -9.17 -0.75
C ALA A 13 -14.23 -7.82 -0.72
N HIS A 14 -13.02 -7.78 -0.15
CA HIS A 14 -12.16 -6.60 -0.06
C HIS A 14 -10.94 -6.70 -0.98
N GLY A 15 -10.98 -7.54 -2.01
CA GLY A 15 -9.92 -7.64 -3.02
C GLY A 15 -8.76 -8.59 -2.67
N GLY A 16 -8.86 -9.36 -1.58
CA GLY A 16 -7.77 -10.20 -1.07
C GLY A 16 -7.18 -11.19 -2.07
N ARG A 17 -7.97 -11.69 -3.02
CA ARG A 17 -7.46 -12.58 -4.10
C ARG A 17 -6.50 -11.88 -5.05
N ALA A 18 -6.82 -10.65 -5.45
CA ALA A 18 -5.96 -9.87 -6.33
C ALA A 18 -4.68 -9.44 -5.60
N SER A 19 -4.83 -9.02 -4.34
CA SER A 19 -3.71 -8.68 -3.47
C SER A 19 -2.78 -9.87 -3.22
N LEU A 20 -3.33 -11.07 -3.01
CA LEU A 20 -2.53 -12.29 -2.87
C LEU A 20 -1.77 -12.62 -4.15
N ALA A 21 -2.43 -12.55 -5.31
CA ALA A 21 -1.78 -12.80 -6.59
C ALA A 21 -0.65 -11.80 -6.86
N ALA A 22 -0.83 -10.52 -6.49
CA ALA A 22 0.23 -9.52 -6.58
C ALA A 22 1.41 -9.82 -5.65
N LEU A 23 1.13 -10.21 -4.41
CA LEU A 23 2.15 -10.62 -3.44
C LEU A 23 2.96 -11.84 -3.95
N GLU A 24 2.27 -12.84 -4.49
CA GLU A 24 2.91 -14.04 -5.06
C GLU A 24 3.66 -13.75 -6.36
N ALA A 25 3.18 -12.81 -7.20
CA ALA A 25 3.92 -12.37 -8.38
C ALA A 25 5.22 -11.64 -8.01
N GLN A 26 5.23 -10.92 -6.89
CA GLN A 26 6.40 -10.17 -6.43
C GLN A 26 7.44 -11.05 -5.72
N HIS A 27 7.00 -12.01 -4.90
CA HIS A 27 7.88 -12.77 -4.01
C HIS A 27 7.93 -14.27 -4.31
N GLY A 28 7.23 -14.72 -5.35
CA GLY A 28 6.99 -16.14 -5.61
C GLY A 28 5.80 -16.68 -4.81
N PRO A 29 5.33 -17.89 -5.15
CA PRO A 29 4.18 -18.51 -4.51
C PRO A 29 4.41 -18.66 -3.00
N LEU A 30 3.35 -18.45 -2.21
CA LEU A 30 3.46 -18.68 -0.77
C LEU A 30 3.76 -20.15 -0.49
N PRO A 31 4.55 -20.47 0.54
CA PRO A 31 4.76 -21.84 0.97
C PRO A 31 3.42 -22.54 1.19
N THR A 32 3.28 -23.73 0.63
CA THR A 32 2.05 -24.51 0.83
C THR A 32 1.86 -24.77 2.32
N THR A 33 0.66 -24.57 2.84
CA THR A 33 0.43 -24.64 4.28
C THR A 33 -1.00 -25.03 4.60
N ALA A 34 -1.36 -25.18 5.87
CA ALA A 34 -2.74 -25.48 6.25
C ALA A 34 -3.68 -24.34 5.84
N VAL A 35 -4.85 -24.68 5.30
CA VAL A 35 -5.84 -23.73 4.78
C VAL A 35 -7.22 -24.00 5.37
N THR A 36 -7.83 -22.96 5.94
CA THR A 36 -9.24 -23.01 6.35
C THR A 36 -10.07 -22.03 5.54
N LEU A 37 -11.20 -22.48 5.01
CA LEU A 37 -12.18 -21.59 4.37
C LEU A 37 -13.06 -20.96 5.42
N THR A 38 -13.33 -19.66 5.27
CA THR A 38 -14.20 -18.90 6.17
C THR A 38 -15.64 -18.95 5.68
N GLY A 39 -16.59 -18.80 6.59
CA GLY A 39 -18.01 -18.74 6.22
C GLY A 39 -18.39 -17.53 5.33
N GLY A 40 -17.50 -16.54 5.19
CA GLY A 40 -17.65 -15.38 4.32
C GLY A 40 -17.16 -15.61 2.88
N GLY A 41 -16.58 -16.78 2.57
CA GLY A 41 -16.03 -17.09 1.25
C GLY A 41 -14.55 -16.74 1.06
N GLY A 42 -13.89 -16.27 2.13
CA GLY A 42 -12.44 -16.09 2.19
C GLY A 42 -11.71 -17.32 2.70
N GLU A 43 -10.40 -17.17 2.91
CA GLU A 43 -9.54 -18.24 3.42
C GLU A 43 -8.50 -17.72 4.41
N HIS A 44 -8.12 -18.57 5.36
CA HIS A 44 -6.97 -18.36 6.22
C HIS A 44 -5.86 -19.32 5.82
N ARG A 45 -4.66 -18.81 5.60
CA ARG A 45 -3.44 -19.60 5.46
C ARG A 45 -2.62 -19.54 6.74
N HIS A 46 -2.36 -20.69 7.34
CA HIS A 46 -1.74 -20.79 8.66
C HIS A 46 -0.24 -21.04 8.53
N PHE A 47 0.60 -20.29 9.23
CA PHE A 47 2.06 -20.40 9.18
C PHE A 47 2.65 -20.56 10.58
N LEU A 48 3.93 -20.91 10.64
CA LEU A 48 4.66 -20.94 11.91
C LEU A 48 4.66 -19.55 12.59
N PRO A 49 4.65 -19.51 13.94
CA PRO A 49 4.71 -18.28 14.69
C PRO A 49 6.00 -17.51 14.38
N VAL A 50 5.89 -16.18 14.28
CA VAL A 50 7.03 -15.27 14.12
C VAL A 50 7.09 -14.39 15.37
N PRO A 51 8.14 -14.49 16.20
CA PRO A 51 8.26 -13.71 17.43
C PRO A 51 8.16 -12.20 17.17
N GLY A 52 7.32 -11.51 17.93
CA GLY A 52 7.11 -10.06 17.82
C GLY A 52 6.27 -9.62 16.63
N LEU A 53 5.80 -10.55 15.78
CA LEU A 53 4.86 -10.22 14.71
C LEU A 53 3.47 -9.97 15.31
N ARG A 54 2.98 -8.74 15.14
CA ARG A 54 1.66 -8.32 15.63
C ARG A 54 0.60 -8.41 14.53
N ASN A 55 -0.66 -8.32 14.94
CA ASN A 55 -1.78 -8.20 14.02
C ASN A 55 -1.60 -6.99 13.08
N SER A 56 -1.91 -7.22 11.81
CA SER A 56 -1.74 -6.24 10.74
C SER A 56 -3.02 -6.17 9.93
N ILE A 57 -4.01 -5.44 10.46
CA ILE A 57 -5.33 -5.27 9.82
C ILE A 57 -5.26 -4.05 8.89
N GLY A 58 -5.52 -4.26 7.61
CA GLY A 58 -5.56 -3.25 6.57
C GLY A 58 -4.20 -2.62 6.21
N LYS A 59 -3.08 -3.22 6.63
CA LYS A 59 -1.74 -2.63 6.42
C LYS A 59 -0.92 -3.30 5.33
N ILE A 60 -1.27 -4.53 4.94
CA ILE A 60 -0.49 -5.30 3.97
C ILE A 60 -0.96 -4.97 2.56
N ALA A 61 -2.24 -5.21 2.28
CA ALA A 61 -2.91 -4.89 1.02
C ALA A 61 -4.43 -4.99 1.21
N PRO A 62 -5.27 -4.48 0.28
CA PRO A 62 -6.72 -4.67 0.35
C PRO A 62 -7.10 -6.15 0.51
N GLY A 63 -7.86 -6.45 1.57
CA GLY A 63 -8.32 -7.81 1.87
C GLY A 63 -7.22 -8.80 2.27
N LEU A 64 -6.02 -8.35 2.64
CA LEU A 64 -4.97 -9.17 3.25
C LEU A 64 -4.58 -8.65 4.63
N ASP A 65 -4.80 -9.49 5.64
CA ASP A 65 -4.47 -9.18 7.03
C ASP A 65 -3.59 -10.25 7.67
N ILE A 66 -2.71 -9.86 8.59
CA ILE A 66 -2.06 -10.81 9.51
C ILE A 66 -2.81 -10.88 10.82
N ARG A 67 -3.08 -12.10 11.27
CA ARG A 67 -3.41 -12.44 12.67
C ARG A 67 -2.24 -13.19 13.28
N ALA A 68 -1.65 -12.66 14.35
CA ALA A 68 -0.48 -13.21 15.01
C ALA A 68 -0.59 -13.02 16.53
N GLU A 69 0.46 -12.55 17.20
CA GLU A 69 0.45 -12.29 18.64
C GLU A 69 -0.73 -11.38 19.03
N ASP A 70 -1.37 -11.71 20.16
CA ASP A 70 -2.60 -11.08 20.70
C ASP A 70 -3.83 -11.11 19.77
N GLY A 71 -3.75 -11.78 18.62
CA GLY A 71 -4.88 -12.09 17.76
C GLY A 71 -5.65 -13.32 18.19
N TYR A 72 -6.80 -13.54 17.54
CA TYR A 72 -7.50 -14.82 17.52
C TYR A 72 -8.09 -15.06 16.13
N VAL A 73 -8.19 -16.34 15.76
CA VAL A 73 -8.93 -16.80 14.59
C VAL A 73 -9.86 -17.92 15.00
N LEU A 74 -10.98 -18.07 14.30
CA LEU A 74 -11.83 -19.25 14.44
C LEU A 74 -11.22 -20.39 13.62
N LEU A 75 -11.24 -21.59 14.19
CA LEU A 75 -10.79 -22.83 13.54
C LEU A 75 -11.97 -23.77 13.31
N PRO A 76 -11.94 -24.59 12.25
CA PRO A 76 -12.91 -25.66 12.08
C PRO A 76 -12.98 -26.55 13.33
N PRO A 77 -14.17 -27.03 13.72
CA PRO A 77 -15.46 -26.87 13.05
C PRO A 77 -16.29 -25.65 13.54
N SER A 78 -15.67 -24.59 14.04
CA SER A 78 -16.37 -23.42 14.58
C SER A 78 -17.25 -22.73 13.53
N LYS A 79 -18.27 -22.00 13.97
CA LYS A 79 -19.17 -21.23 13.08
C LYS A 79 -18.91 -19.72 13.23
N ASN A 80 -19.08 -18.98 12.14
CA ASN A 80 -19.09 -17.51 12.19
C ASN A 80 -20.41 -16.99 12.79
N ALA A 81 -20.53 -15.66 12.96
CA ALA A 81 -21.73 -15.02 13.52
C ALA A 81 -23.02 -15.32 12.74
N ALA A 82 -22.92 -15.62 11.44
CA ALA A 82 -24.04 -16.01 10.57
C ALA A 82 -24.33 -17.52 10.59
N GLY A 83 -23.67 -18.29 11.47
CA GLY A 83 -23.86 -19.74 11.60
C GLY A 83 -23.17 -20.58 10.51
N LYS A 84 -22.41 -19.96 9.60
CA LYS A 84 -21.67 -20.69 8.55
C LYS A 84 -20.36 -21.25 9.12
N PRO A 85 -20.03 -22.52 8.83
CA PRO A 85 -18.85 -23.17 9.40
C PRO A 85 -17.56 -22.67 8.79
N TYR A 86 -16.49 -22.69 9.58
CA TYR A 86 -15.12 -22.78 9.08
C TYR A 86 -14.83 -24.24 8.74
N ILE A 87 -14.19 -24.48 7.59
CA ILE A 87 -13.86 -25.83 7.13
C ILE A 87 -12.38 -25.90 6.73
N TRP A 88 -11.73 -27.03 6.99
CA TRP A 88 -10.40 -27.30 6.43
C TRP A 88 -10.55 -27.54 4.93
N ALA A 89 -9.93 -26.69 4.12
CA ALA A 89 -9.64 -27.04 2.73
C ALA A 89 -8.40 -27.94 2.68
N ASP A 90 -7.46 -27.72 3.60
CA ASP A 90 -6.22 -28.47 3.69
C ASP A 90 -5.71 -28.47 5.14
N ASP A 91 -5.71 -29.64 5.79
CA ASP A 91 -5.26 -29.81 7.19
C ASP A 91 -3.85 -30.41 7.23
N ARG A 92 -2.92 -29.79 6.49
CA ARG A 92 -1.50 -30.19 6.46
C ARG A 92 -0.67 -29.53 7.56
N ALA A 93 0.60 -29.93 7.65
CA ALA A 93 1.57 -29.25 8.49
C ALA A 93 1.73 -27.78 8.06
N VAL A 94 1.94 -26.89 9.02
CA VAL A 94 2.21 -25.47 8.76
C VAL A 94 3.68 -25.26 8.44
N ASN A 95 3.95 -24.39 7.47
CA ASN A 95 5.31 -24.01 7.07
C ASN A 95 5.63 -22.57 7.53
N PRO A 96 6.92 -22.19 7.61
CA PRO A 96 7.28 -20.79 7.85
C PRO A 96 6.88 -19.92 6.65
N LEU A 97 6.61 -18.64 6.91
CA LEU A 97 6.57 -17.64 5.84
C LEU A 97 7.97 -17.50 5.23
N SER A 98 8.04 -17.20 3.93
CA SER A 98 9.31 -16.86 3.31
C SER A 98 9.84 -15.52 3.88
N PRO A 99 11.17 -15.35 4.04
CA PRO A 99 11.75 -14.12 4.55
C PRO A 99 11.31 -12.86 3.77
N ASP A 100 11.24 -12.95 2.44
CA ASP A 100 10.86 -11.82 1.58
C ASP A 100 9.41 -11.37 1.82
N VAL A 101 8.50 -12.33 2.02
CA VAL A 101 7.10 -12.02 2.34
C VAL A 101 6.99 -11.45 3.76
N LEU A 102 7.77 -11.97 4.70
CA LEU A 102 7.80 -11.43 6.06
C LEU A 102 8.30 -9.98 6.10
N GLU A 103 9.31 -9.62 5.29
CA GLU A 103 9.77 -8.24 5.16
C GLU A 103 8.65 -7.34 4.64
N THR A 104 7.94 -7.76 3.57
CA THR A 104 6.82 -6.99 3.02
C THR A 104 5.68 -6.81 4.02
N ILE A 105 5.34 -7.85 4.77
CA ILE A 105 4.26 -7.82 5.79
C ILE A 105 4.63 -6.93 7.00
N THR A 106 5.92 -6.88 7.37
CA THR A 106 6.40 -6.10 8.53
C THR A 106 6.70 -4.65 8.20
N ARG A 107 6.85 -4.30 6.93
CA ARG A 107 6.92 -2.91 6.48
C ARG A 107 5.56 -2.24 6.72
N GLN A 108 5.51 -1.33 7.70
CA GLN A 108 4.36 -0.45 7.82
C GLN A 108 4.24 0.42 6.56
N PRO A 109 3.02 0.72 6.06
CA PRO A 109 2.87 1.73 5.02
C PRO A 109 3.47 3.03 5.56
N ARG A 110 4.63 3.40 5.01
CA ARG A 110 5.37 4.58 5.44
C ARG A 110 4.56 5.80 5.05
N GLU A 111 4.05 6.53 6.03
CA GLU A 111 3.59 7.89 5.77
C GLU A 111 4.76 8.69 5.23
N MET A 112 4.56 9.35 4.09
CA MET A 112 5.57 10.25 3.56
C MET A 112 5.71 11.43 4.48
N THR A 113 6.92 11.60 5.00
CA THR A 113 7.24 12.73 5.88
C THR A 113 8.11 13.73 5.13
N PRO A 114 8.10 15.02 5.52
CA PRO A 114 9.03 16.01 4.97
C PRO A 114 10.50 15.58 5.05
N SER A 115 10.88 14.75 6.04
CA SER A 115 12.24 14.20 6.16
C SER A 115 12.65 13.28 5.00
N ASP A 116 11.70 12.65 4.31
CA ASP A 116 11.99 11.75 3.17
C ASP A 116 12.52 12.53 1.95
N PHE A 117 12.32 13.85 1.97
CA PHE A 117 12.76 14.80 0.95
C PHE A 117 13.93 15.68 1.44
N SER A 118 14.33 15.53 2.71
CA SER A 118 15.37 16.34 3.34
C SER A 118 16.79 16.04 2.85
N GLY A 119 16.99 14.90 2.17
CA GLY A 119 18.32 14.43 1.73
C GLY A 119 18.98 15.26 0.62
N LYS A 120 18.23 16.14 -0.05
CA LYS A 120 18.77 17.09 -1.03
C LYS A 120 17.94 18.37 -1.00
N LYS A 121 18.14 19.21 0.03
CA LYS A 121 17.95 20.67 -0.17
C LYS A 121 19.00 21.13 -1.18
N ALA A 122 18.75 20.87 -2.46
CA ALA A 122 19.25 21.78 -3.48
C ALA A 122 18.59 23.11 -3.12
N TYR A 123 19.39 24.01 -2.57
CA TYR A 123 19.04 25.40 -2.39
C TYR A 123 18.68 25.93 -3.79
N PHE A 124 17.40 25.88 -4.15
CA PHE A 124 16.90 26.50 -5.37
C PHE A 124 16.56 27.94 -5.00
N PRO A 125 17.30 28.95 -5.50
CA PRO A 125 17.19 30.35 -5.07
C PRO A 125 15.92 31.07 -5.52
N TRP A 126 14.85 30.36 -5.87
CA TRP A 126 13.66 30.93 -6.48
C TRP A 126 12.42 30.38 -5.78
N ASP A 127 11.48 31.27 -5.50
CA ASP A 127 10.23 31.05 -4.76
C ASP A 127 9.57 29.71 -5.13
N THR A 128 9.56 28.77 -4.18
CA THR A 128 9.40 27.31 -4.33
C THR A 128 7.97 26.84 -4.68
N PHE A 129 7.20 27.66 -5.39
CA PHE A 129 5.83 27.35 -5.79
C PHE A 129 5.58 27.92 -7.18
N SER A 130 6.08 27.26 -8.21
CA SER A 130 5.89 27.78 -9.56
C SER A 130 4.41 27.68 -9.96
N ARG A 131 3.96 28.64 -10.77
CA ARG A 131 2.63 28.57 -11.40
C ARG A 131 2.46 27.27 -12.19
N TYR A 132 3.56 26.73 -12.71
CA TYR A 132 3.62 25.46 -13.40
C TYR A 132 3.35 24.28 -12.44
N GLY A 133 4.03 24.23 -11.30
CA GLY A 133 3.81 23.22 -10.26
C GLY A 133 2.38 23.21 -9.73
N ARG A 134 1.82 24.39 -9.39
CA ARG A 134 0.41 24.51 -9.00
C ARG A 134 -0.55 24.03 -10.10
N GLY A 135 -0.26 24.37 -11.35
CA GLY A 135 -1.06 23.93 -12.49
C GLY A 135 -0.96 22.43 -12.77
N ALA A 136 0.17 21.79 -12.46
CA ALA A 136 0.33 20.34 -12.54
C ALA A 136 -0.46 19.66 -11.41
N LEU A 137 -0.33 20.16 -10.18
CA LEU A 137 -1.06 19.62 -9.02
C LEU A 137 -2.58 19.68 -9.19
N ALA A 138 -3.10 20.80 -9.71
CA ALA A 138 -4.53 20.95 -9.98
C ALA A 138 -5.04 19.96 -11.06
N ARG A 139 -4.23 19.70 -12.10
CA ARG A 139 -4.57 18.70 -13.14
C ARG A 139 -4.54 17.29 -12.58
N ALA A 140 -3.52 16.96 -11.78
CA ALA A 140 -3.40 15.67 -11.11
C ALA A 140 -4.60 15.41 -10.19
N GLN A 141 -4.99 16.42 -9.41
CA GLN A 141 -6.18 16.36 -8.56
C GLN A 141 -7.44 16.09 -9.39
N ALA A 142 -7.67 16.85 -10.46
CA ALA A 142 -8.84 16.68 -11.33
C ALA A 142 -8.88 15.28 -11.95
N HIS A 143 -7.74 14.78 -12.44
CA HIS A 143 -7.67 13.44 -13.03
C HIS A 143 -7.98 12.34 -12.02
N ILE A 144 -7.52 12.47 -10.77
CA ILE A 144 -7.90 11.52 -9.70
C ILE A 144 -9.40 11.60 -9.40
N LEU A 145 -9.97 12.81 -9.32
CA LEU A 145 -11.39 13.02 -9.05
C LEU A 145 -12.30 12.47 -10.15
N GLU A 146 -11.83 12.46 -11.40
CA GLU A 146 -12.55 11.96 -12.58
C GLU A 146 -12.32 10.46 -12.82
N ALA A 147 -11.48 9.79 -12.03
CA ALA A 147 -11.11 8.40 -12.28
C ALA A 147 -12.27 7.42 -12.06
N ASP A 148 -12.50 6.58 -13.08
CA ASP A 148 -13.50 5.52 -13.05
C ASP A 148 -13.23 4.48 -11.97
N ASN A 149 -14.30 3.86 -11.48
CA ASN A 149 -14.20 2.78 -10.49
C ASN A 149 -13.40 1.60 -11.09
N GLY A 150 -12.32 1.20 -10.42
CA GLY A 150 -11.35 0.22 -10.90
C GLY A 150 -10.04 0.83 -11.44
N GLU A 151 -10.03 2.11 -11.84
CA GLU A 151 -8.82 2.79 -12.33
C GLU A 151 -8.17 3.72 -11.31
N ARG A 152 -8.90 4.07 -10.23
CA ARG A 152 -8.49 5.05 -9.20
C ARG A 152 -7.08 4.83 -8.65
N ASN A 153 -6.71 3.60 -8.28
CA ASN A 153 -5.35 3.31 -7.77
C ASN A 153 -4.27 3.52 -8.85
N LYS A 154 -4.55 3.13 -10.10
CA LYS A 154 -3.61 3.30 -11.22
C LYS A 154 -3.41 4.78 -11.53
N VAL A 155 -4.48 5.56 -11.56
CA VAL A 155 -4.45 7.02 -11.75
C VAL A 155 -3.69 7.68 -10.60
N LEU A 156 -4.04 7.38 -9.35
CA LEU A 156 -3.34 7.89 -8.16
C LEU A 156 -1.84 7.59 -8.21
N PHE A 157 -1.45 6.36 -8.55
CA PHE A 157 -0.05 5.95 -8.66
C PHE A 157 0.68 6.80 -9.71
N GLY A 158 0.12 6.92 -10.92
CA GLY A 158 0.69 7.70 -12.01
C GLY A 158 0.86 9.18 -11.65
N GLU A 159 -0.21 9.81 -11.16
CA GLU A 159 -0.19 11.21 -10.77
C GLU A 159 0.77 11.49 -9.61
N THR A 160 0.84 10.58 -8.64
CA THR A 160 1.81 10.70 -7.54
C THR A 160 3.24 10.70 -8.07
N LYS A 161 3.58 9.83 -9.04
CA LYS A 161 4.93 9.84 -9.63
C LYS A 161 5.28 11.17 -10.28
N ASP A 162 4.33 11.74 -11.02
CA ASP A 162 4.55 12.99 -11.74
C ASP A 162 4.70 14.18 -10.80
N ILE A 163 3.88 14.25 -9.75
CA ILE A 163 4.04 15.28 -8.71
C ILE A 163 5.33 15.09 -7.92
N MET A 164 5.74 13.86 -7.62
CA MET A 164 7.01 13.59 -6.92
C MET A 164 8.23 14.10 -7.68
N ARG A 165 8.25 13.93 -9.00
CA ARG A 165 9.34 14.48 -9.83
C ARG A 165 9.40 16.00 -9.75
N LEU A 166 8.25 16.66 -9.65
CA LEU A 166 8.16 18.12 -9.46
C LEU A 166 8.59 18.54 -8.06
N VAL A 167 8.29 17.75 -7.03
CA VAL A 167 8.80 17.96 -5.67
C VAL A 167 10.33 17.86 -5.66
N ASN A 168 10.89 16.80 -6.26
CA ASN A 168 12.34 16.63 -6.41
C ASN A 168 12.99 17.76 -7.22
N GLY A 169 12.25 18.39 -8.14
CA GLY A 169 12.68 19.55 -8.92
C GLY A 169 12.50 20.90 -8.23
N GLY A 170 11.94 20.94 -7.02
CA GLY A 170 11.67 22.18 -6.28
C GLY A 170 10.48 23.01 -6.81
N GLU A 171 9.61 22.42 -7.62
CA GLU A 171 8.45 23.10 -8.22
C GLU A 171 7.21 23.08 -7.31
N ILE A 172 7.15 22.10 -6.40
CA ILE A 172 6.04 21.83 -5.48
C ILE A 172 6.64 21.45 -4.12
N ASP A 173 6.07 21.98 -3.03
CA ASP A 173 6.42 21.53 -1.68
C ASP A 173 5.81 20.16 -1.38
N VAL A 174 6.56 19.29 -0.72
CA VAL A 174 6.09 17.94 -0.34
C VAL A 174 4.75 17.95 0.40
N SER A 175 4.48 18.96 1.23
CA SER A 175 3.23 19.07 1.99
C SER A 175 2.01 19.20 1.09
N GLU A 176 2.17 19.57 -0.18
CA GLU A 176 1.09 19.68 -1.18
C GLU A 176 0.63 18.32 -1.71
N LEU A 177 1.36 17.22 -1.46
CA LEU A 177 0.91 15.87 -1.80
C LEU A 177 -0.38 15.46 -1.07
N LYS A 178 -0.71 16.13 0.04
CA LYS A 178 -2.01 15.98 0.71
C LYS A 178 -3.19 16.16 -0.25
N VAL A 179 -3.05 16.99 -1.29
CA VAL A 179 -4.08 17.23 -2.30
C VAL A 179 -4.44 15.95 -3.07
N LEU A 180 -3.45 15.14 -3.44
CA LEU A 180 -3.69 13.88 -4.14
C LEU A 180 -4.35 12.85 -3.22
N ARG A 181 -3.89 12.78 -1.97
CA ARG A 181 -4.48 11.93 -0.94
C ARG A 181 -5.95 12.29 -0.71
N ASP A 182 -6.24 13.57 -0.52
CA ASP A 182 -7.59 14.04 -0.22
C ASP A 182 -8.54 13.82 -1.42
N ALA A 183 -8.03 13.92 -2.67
CA ALA A 183 -8.79 13.56 -3.87
C ALA A 183 -9.06 12.04 -3.96
N ALA A 184 -8.06 11.21 -3.67
CA ALA A 184 -8.22 9.75 -3.62
C ALA A 184 -9.28 9.31 -2.62
N LEU A 185 -9.29 9.92 -1.43
CA LEU A 185 -10.32 9.67 -0.40
C LEU A 185 -11.71 10.09 -0.88
N GLN A 186 -11.82 11.21 -1.60
CA GLN A 186 -13.11 11.69 -2.14
C GLN A 186 -13.69 10.73 -3.19
N VAL A 187 -12.83 10.12 -4.01
CA VAL A 187 -13.26 9.07 -4.94
C VAL A 187 -13.37 7.70 -4.29
N GLY A 188 -13.35 7.61 -2.96
CA GLY A 188 -13.67 6.40 -2.21
C GLY A 188 -12.54 5.38 -2.11
N LEU A 189 -11.28 5.76 -2.36
CA LEU A 189 -10.14 4.95 -1.93
C LEU A 189 -10.00 5.02 -0.40
N GLY A 190 -9.60 3.92 0.22
CA GLY A 190 -9.33 3.91 1.66
C GLY A 190 -8.09 4.73 2.02
N TYR A 191 -8.02 5.27 3.24
CA TYR A 191 -6.83 6.02 3.70
C TYR A 191 -5.55 5.19 3.61
N HIS A 192 -5.60 3.94 4.05
CA HIS A 192 -4.45 3.03 4.02
C HIS A 192 -4.04 2.63 2.59
N GLU A 193 -5.01 2.34 1.74
CA GLU A 193 -4.81 2.05 0.31
C GLU A 193 -4.18 3.24 -0.42
N THR A 194 -4.65 4.45 -0.12
CA THR A 194 -4.12 5.69 -0.66
C THR A 194 -2.66 5.91 -0.24
N GLN A 195 -2.38 5.80 1.06
CA GLN A 195 -1.01 5.95 1.60
C GLN A 195 -0.05 4.90 1.03
N HIS A 196 -0.49 3.64 0.92
CA HIS A 196 0.31 2.57 0.31
C HIS A 196 0.63 2.87 -1.16
N THR A 197 -0.38 3.24 -1.95
CA THR A 197 -0.22 3.55 -3.37
C THR A 197 0.73 4.72 -3.59
N MET A 198 0.56 5.79 -2.81
CA MET A 198 1.48 6.94 -2.85
C MET A 198 2.90 6.49 -2.46
N GLY A 199 3.06 5.75 -1.36
CA GLY A 199 4.36 5.27 -0.88
C GLY A 199 5.11 4.42 -1.92
N SER A 200 4.39 3.55 -2.61
CA SER A 200 4.90 2.76 -3.72
C SER A 200 5.35 3.64 -4.88
N ALA A 201 4.56 4.66 -5.25
CA ALA A 201 4.92 5.61 -6.30
C ALA A 201 6.22 6.36 -5.97
N TYR A 202 6.39 6.86 -4.74
CA TYR A 202 7.61 7.52 -4.28
C TYR A 202 8.85 6.63 -4.43
N ASN A 203 8.78 5.39 -3.94
CA ASN A 203 9.90 4.45 -4.07
C ASN A 203 10.25 4.16 -5.54
N SER A 204 9.26 4.17 -6.43
CA SER A 204 9.48 3.95 -7.87
C SER A 204 10.10 5.15 -8.61
N VAL A 205 10.02 6.36 -8.07
CA VAL A 205 10.58 7.59 -8.66
C VAL A 205 12.03 7.80 -8.24
N GLY A 206 12.37 7.48 -7.00
CA GLY A 206 13.73 7.67 -6.48
C GLY A 206 14.18 9.13 -6.59
N SER A 207 15.30 9.37 -7.30
CA SER A 207 15.88 10.71 -7.47
C SER A 207 15.52 11.40 -8.79
N GLU A 208 14.62 10.83 -9.60
CA GLU A 208 14.12 11.47 -10.81
C GLU A 208 13.44 12.81 -10.48
N TYR A 209 13.74 13.85 -11.26
CA TYR A 209 13.19 15.18 -11.06
C TYR A 209 12.70 15.80 -12.38
N ARG A 210 11.76 16.74 -12.27
CA ARG A 210 11.19 17.51 -13.37
C ARG A 210 11.06 18.97 -12.94
N THR A 211 11.39 19.88 -13.85
CA THR A 211 11.20 21.33 -13.66
C THR A 211 10.36 21.91 -14.79
N ALA A 212 9.97 23.17 -14.67
CA ALA A 212 9.23 23.89 -15.70
C ALA A 212 10.05 23.93 -17.03
N PRO A 213 9.42 23.69 -18.20
CA PRO A 213 10.12 23.54 -19.49
C PRO A 213 11.04 24.71 -19.91
N ASN A 214 10.84 25.91 -19.36
CA ASN A 214 11.54 27.12 -19.77
C ASN A 214 12.62 27.61 -18.79
N TYR A 215 12.98 26.84 -17.76
CA TYR A 215 13.90 27.33 -16.72
C TYR A 215 15.40 27.32 -17.10
N ARG A 216 15.79 26.54 -18.13
CA ARG A 216 17.19 26.39 -18.57
C ARG A 216 17.85 27.64 -19.18
N LYS A 217 17.16 28.78 -19.26
CA LYS A 217 17.69 30.01 -19.89
C LYS A 217 18.47 30.93 -18.96
N TYR A 218 18.52 30.68 -17.65
CA TYR A 218 19.18 31.57 -16.69
C TYR A 218 20.47 31.02 -16.05
N ASP A 219 20.89 29.78 -16.37
CA ASP A 219 22.11 29.15 -15.84
C ASP A 219 23.38 29.37 -16.72
N ARG A 220 23.39 30.42 -17.56
CA ARG A 220 24.63 30.90 -18.19
C ARG A 220 24.75 32.41 -17.98
N GLY A 221 25.29 32.79 -16.83
CA GLY A 221 25.72 34.13 -16.48
C GLY A 221 26.89 34.05 -15.53
#